data_AF-A0A1I6Z3K0-F1
#
_entry.id   AF-A0A1I6Z3K0-F1
#
_cell.length_a   1.000
_cell.length_b   1.000
_cell.length_c   1.000
_cell.angle_alpha   90.00
_cell.angle_beta   90.00
_cell.angle_gamma   90.00
#
_symmetry.space_group_name_H-M   'P 1'
#
loop_
_entity.id
_entity.type
_entity.pdbx_description
1 polymer ?
#
loop_
_entity_poly.entity_id
_entity_poly.type
_entity_poly.pdbx_seq_one_letter_code
_entity_poly.pdbx_strand_id
1 'polypeptide(L)'
;MRSRPHLAVLSVLAATAAAVLVAPSANAAPPTPETGPVAPVMGCGELAQFTHPDTAVTAVEQHRGDDRTPASCRVTLRVEDPEDGGSVTVWVYLPEETWNGRFQGVGGGGFSGGSAGSLEAPLRAGYAAAATDAGHVGPSGTFGLRPDGTPDQAAREDFGHEGVHDMTVTAQALVAAYYGQEPAYSYWNGCSTGGRQGLMEAQRYPDDYDGVLAGAPVINFPEMQTGQIWGQIVMLQEDNPVPACKFEAALAAAVAACDTVGDGVVDGVIGDPFACDFDLTTLVGTVTPCGTITAEDVAVMQRIHEGPRGTDGRFLWYGLPFGAPYAGLHDVRLDESGQLVGNPFVYDIWWIRYFLTDDPTFDWRTLDHSSFEALFDLAVERYGDMMGASDPDLSAFRESGGKLLMWHGLADFGVTVRGTVDYYERVLDELGPGHTQQFARLFLAPGVGHCGGGAGAQPVDPFGALVEWVEGGRAPRTLDAATAAGATRPICAYPTVARWTGRGDPADGSTYRCVPATRMELRQP
;
A
#
# COMPACT_ATOMS: atom_id res chain seq x y z
N MET A 1 -10.07 -87.35 -33.18
CA MET A 1 -8.77 -87.16 -32.47
C MET A 1 -8.32 -85.72 -32.69
N ARG A 2 -7.72 -85.07 -31.66
CA ARG A 2 -6.73 -83.95 -31.65
C ARG A 2 -6.81 -82.83 -32.73
N SER A 3 -6.65 -81.55 -32.45
CA SER A 3 -6.40 -80.79 -31.19
C SER A 3 -6.53 -79.26 -31.42
N ARG A 4 -6.83 -78.50 -30.36
CA ARG A 4 -6.75 -77.01 -30.25
C ARG A 4 -5.28 -76.56 -29.99
N PRO A 5 -4.95 -75.33 -29.52
CA PRO A 5 -5.64 -74.00 -29.48
C PRO A 5 -4.81 -72.94 -30.27
N HIS A 6 -4.85 -71.59 -30.15
CA HIS A 6 -5.42 -70.59 -29.21
C HIS A 6 -5.95 -69.34 -29.96
N LEU A 7 -6.71 -68.49 -29.25
CA LEU A 7 -6.80 -67.03 -29.46
C LEU A 7 -6.45 -66.33 -28.14
N ALA A 8 -5.96 -65.09 -28.21
CA ALA A 8 -5.98 -64.14 -27.10
C ALA A 8 -6.96 -63.00 -27.44
N VAL A 9 -7.90 -62.72 -26.55
CA VAL A 9 -8.91 -61.66 -26.69
C VAL A 9 -8.70 -60.67 -25.54
N LEU A 10 -8.61 -59.38 -25.86
CA LEU A 10 -8.63 -58.33 -24.83
C LEU A 10 -10.03 -58.26 -24.21
N SER A 11 -10.10 -58.42 -22.89
CA SER A 11 -11.33 -58.18 -22.13
C SER A 11 -11.51 -56.69 -21.85
N VAL A 12 -12.57 -56.10 -22.40
CA VAL A 12 -13.03 -54.75 -22.00
C VAL A 12 -13.80 -54.88 -20.69
N LEU A 13 -13.29 -54.26 -19.62
CA LEU A 13 -13.98 -54.09 -18.36
C LEU A 13 -14.64 -52.71 -18.33
N ALA A 14 -15.96 -52.68 -18.55
CA ALA A 14 -16.75 -51.47 -18.38
C ALA A 14 -17.03 -51.24 -16.88
N ALA A 15 -16.32 -50.28 -16.29
CA ALA A 15 -16.63 -49.79 -14.95
C ALA A 15 -17.65 -48.65 -15.04
N THR A 16 -18.87 -48.88 -14.54
CA THR A 16 -19.89 -47.85 -14.40
C THR A 16 -19.54 -46.93 -13.23
N ALA A 17 -18.85 -45.83 -13.52
CA ALA A 17 -18.71 -44.73 -12.57
C ALA A 17 -20.07 -44.01 -12.44
N ALA A 18 -20.71 -44.14 -11.28
CA ALA A 18 -21.87 -43.32 -10.95
C ALA A 18 -21.38 -41.88 -10.76
N ALA A 19 -21.84 -40.96 -11.60
CA ALA A 19 -21.59 -39.54 -11.41
C ALA A 19 -22.35 -39.07 -10.16
N VAL A 20 -21.67 -39.02 -9.03
CA VAL A 20 -22.11 -38.24 -7.88
C VAL A 20 -22.01 -36.78 -8.30
N LEU A 21 -23.16 -36.17 -8.60
CA LEU A 21 -23.27 -34.72 -8.63
C LEU A 21 -23.04 -34.21 -7.20
N VAL A 22 -21.78 -33.95 -6.88
CA VAL A 22 -21.44 -32.97 -5.87
C VAL A 22 -21.88 -31.63 -6.47
N ALA A 23 -23.06 -31.17 -6.07
CA ALA A 23 -23.40 -29.78 -6.28
C ALA A 23 -22.29 -28.93 -5.66
N PRO A 24 -21.78 -27.88 -6.32
CA PRO A 24 -20.91 -26.95 -5.63
C PRO A 24 -21.69 -26.46 -4.42
N SER A 25 -21.10 -26.61 -3.23
CA SER A 25 -21.58 -25.93 -2.04
C SER A 25 -21.69 -24.46 -2.44
N ALA A 26 -22.91 -23.93 -2.49
CA ALA A 26 -23.04 -22.49 -2.51
C ALA A 26 -22.42 -22.03 -1.20
N ASN A 27 -21.28 -21.35 -1.24
CA ASN A 27 -20.81 -20.56 -0.11
C ASN A 27 -21.98 -19.63 0.21
N ALA A 28 -22.70 -19.95 1.27
CA ALA A 28 -23.70 -19.04 1.79
C ALA A 28 -22.93 -17.78 2.15
N ALA A 29 -23.31 -16.65 1.58
CA ALA A 29 -22.75 -15.37 2.00
C ALA A 29 -22.87 -15.30 3.54
N PRO A 30 -21.85 -14.77 4.24
CA PRO A 30 -21.91 -14.61 5.68
C PRO A 30 -23.25 -13.97 6.07
N PRO A 31 -23.90 -14.43 7.17
CA PRO A 31 -25.16 -13.87 7.58
C PRO A 31 -24.99 -12.37 7.79
N THR A 32 -25.67 -11.57 6.97
CA THR A 32 -25.68 -10.12 7.10
C THR A 32 -26.03 -9.78 8.55
N PRO A 33 -25.23 -8.97 9.28
CA PRO A 33 -25.41 -8.76 10.71
C PRO A 33 -26.87 -8.48 11.06
N GLU A 34 -27.44 -9.24 12.01
CA GLU A 34 -28.79 -8.98 12.50
C GLU A 34 -28.88 -7.51 12.98
N THR A 35 -30.04 -6.89 12.78
CA THR A 35 -30.16 -5.42 12.87
C THR A 35 -30.09 -4.89 14.31
N GLY A 36 -28.87 -4.78 14.85
CA GLY A 36 -28.55 -4.20 16.15
C GLY A 36 -27.08 -4.43 16.54
N PRO A 37 -26.52 -3.64 17.47
CA PRO A 37 -25.21 -3.95 18.03
C PRO A 37 -25.20 -5.28 18.79
N VAL A 38 -24.08 -6.00 18.72
CA VAL A 38 -23.86 -7.27 19.42
C VAL A 38 -23.15 -6.98 20.75
N ALA A 39 -23.74 -7.46 21.84
CA ALA A 39 -23.19 -7.30 23.19
C ALA A 39 -22.21 -8.45 23.53
N PRO A 40 -21.18 -8.21 24.37
CA PRO A 40 -20.26 -9.26 24.79
C PRO A 40 -20.93 -10.31 25.69
N VAL A 41 -20.43 -11.55 25.62
CA VAL A 41 -20.92 -12.69 26.43
C VAL A 41 -20.16 -12.86 27.75
N MET A 42 -19.07 -12.11 27.93
CA MET A 42 -18.23 -12.11 29.13
C MET A 42 -17.80 -10.68 29.48
N GLY A 43 -17.42 -10.44 30.74
CA GLY A 43 -16.89 -9.15 31.18
C GLY A 43 -15.46 -8.92 30.68
N CYS A 44 -15.08 -7.66 30.41
CA CYS A 44 -13.74 -7.31 29.89
C CYS A 44 -12.60 -7.95 30.69
N GLY A 45 -12.66 -7.88 32.03
CA GLY A 45 -11.63 -8.45 32.92
C GLY A 45 -11.47 -9.98 32.84
N GLU A 46 -12.43 -10.70 32.27
CA GLU A 46 -12.33 -12.16 32.07
C GLU A 46 -11.39 -12.50 30.89
N LEU A 47 -11.15 -11.57 29.95
CA LEU A 47 -10.15 -11.73 28.88
C LEU A 47 -8.71 -11.82 29.41
N ALA A 48 -8.47 -11.51 30.68
CA ALA A 48 -7.18 -11.80 31.33
C ALA A 48 -6.90 -13.30 31.47
N GLN A 49 -7.86 -14.17 31.13
CA GLN A 49 -7.73 -15.63 31.06
C GLN A 49 -7.89 -16.16 29.62
N PHE A 50 -7.87 -15.30 28.60
CA PHE A 50 -7.88 -15.72 27.21
C PHE A 50 -6.64 -16.57 26.88
N THR A 51 -6.84 -17.63 26.10
CA THR A 51 -5.78 -18.57 25.68
C THR A 51 -5.87 -18.82 24.19
N HIS A 52 -4.78 -18.59 23.49
CA HIS A 52 -4.57 -18.88 22.07
C HIS A 52 -3.13 -19.42 21.92
N PRO A 53 -2.80 -20.24 20.90
CA PRO A 53 -1.43 -20.66 20.64
C PRO A 53 -0.45 -19.50 20.70
N ASP A 54 0.67 -19.74 21.40
CA ASP A 54 1.84 -18.86 21.52
C ASP A 54 1.55 -17.39 21.90
N THR A 55 0.36 -17.17 22.50
CA THR A 55 -0.18 -15.87 22.86
C THR A 55 -0.22 -15.67 24.37
N ALA A 56 0.30 -14.54 24.86
CA ALA A 56 0.19 -14.09 26.22
C ALA A 56 -0.60 -12.78 26.33
N VAL A 57 -1.62 -12.74 27.21
CA VAL A 57 -2.33 -11.50 27.54
C VAL A 57 -1.45 -10.66 28.48
N THR A 58 -0.99 -9.50 28.02
CA THR A 58 -0.09 -8.62 28.78
C THR A 58 -0.81 -7.47 29.48
N ALA A 59 -1.94 -7.01 28.94
CA ALA A 59 -2.80 -6.03 29.59
C ALA A 59 -4.29 -6.21 29.21
N VAL A 60 -5.18 -5.88 30.14
CA VAL A 60 -6.63 -5.77 29.92
C VAL A 60 -7.12 -4.52 30.64
N GLU A 61 -7.72 -3.58 29.90
CA GLU A 61 -8.21 -2.30 30.40
C GLU A 61 -9.69 -2.11 30.07
N GLN A 62 -10.49 -1.87 31.12
CA GLN A 62 -11.87 -1.41 31.00
C GLN A 62 -11.89 0.09 30.70
N HIS A 63 -11.90 0.48 29.43
CA HIS A 63 -12.01 1.89 29.04
C HIS A 63 -13.49 2.33 29.07
N ARG A 64 -13.80 3.33 29.89
CA ARG A 64 -15.19 3.79 30.12
C ARG A 64 -15.79 4.61 28.96
N GLY A 65 -15.02 4.86 27.93
CA GLY A 65 -15.34 5.82 26.88
C GLY A 65 -15.00 7.26 27.28
N ASP A 66 -14.87 8.12 26.28
CA ASP A 66 -14.62 9.55 26.37
C ASP A 66 -15.31 10.28 25.20
N ASP A 67 -15.13 11.60 25.06
CA ASP A 67 -15.69 12.37 23.93
C ASP A 67 -15.15 11.92 22.55
N ARG A 68 -14.18 11.00 22.51
CA ARG A 68 -13.50 10.52 21.29
C ARG A 68 -13.79 9.05 20.99
N THR A 69 -14.20 8.23 21.96
CA THR A 69 -14.37 6.78 21.80
C THR A 69 -15.48 6.23 22.70
N PRO A 70 -16.27 5.24 22.24
CA PRO A 70 -17.25 4.56 23.10
C PRO A 70 -16.57 3.77 24.24
N ALA A 71 -17.38 3.26 25.17
CA ALA A 71 -16.93 2.28 26.14
C ALA A 71 -16.41 1.03 25.42
N SER A 72 -15.25 0.53 25.86
CA SER A 72 -14.53 -0.55 25.17
C SER A 72 -13.67 -1.36 26.13
N CYS A 73 -13.61 -2.67 25.94
CA CYS A 73 -12.51 -3.46 26.45
C CYS A 73 -11.28 -3.26 25.57
N ARG A 74 -10.13 -2.95 26.16
CA ARG A 74 -8.85 -2.79 25.43
C ARG A 74 -7.88 -3.85 25.93
N VAL A 75 -7.38 -4.67 25.02
CA VAL A 75 -6.48 -5.78 25.33
C VAL A 75 -5.15 -5.57 24.62
N THR A 76 -4.06 -5.81 25.33
CA THR A 76 -2.73 -5.95 24.75
C THR A 76 -2.30 -7.40 24.87
N LEU A 77 -1.92 -8.00 23.76
CA LEU A 77 -1.36 -9.34 23.66
C LEU A 77 0.10 -9.25 23.23
N ARG A 78 0.85 -10.29 23.55
CA ARG A 78 2.14 -10.62 22.97
C ARG A 78 1.97 -11.96 22.26
N VAL A 79 2.29 -12.03 20.99
CA VAL A 79 2.35 -13.27 20.20
C VAL A 79 3.82 -13.52 19.92
N GLU A 80 4.28 -14.75 20.12
CA GLU A 80 5.66 -15.18 19.86
C GLU A 80 5.64 -16.22 18.73
N ASP A 81 6.52 -16.10 17.74
CA ASP A 81 6.74 -17.16 16.75
C ASP A 81 7.82 -18.14 17.28
N PRO A 82 7.49 -19.43 17.51
CA PRO A 82 8.44 -20.42 18.02
C PRO A 82 9.34 -21.06 16.94
N GLU A 83 9.06 -20.85 15.66
CA GLU A 83 9.85 -21.38 14.54
C GLU A 83 11.11 -20.53 14.29
N ASP A 84 11.02 -19.21 14.41
CA ASP A 84 12.14 -18.29 14.14
C ASP A 84 12.54 -17.38 15.34
N GLY A 85 11.64 -17.18 16.31
CA GLY A 85 11.83 -16.31 17.47
C GLY A 85 11.22 -14.90 17.37
N GLY A 86 10.33 -14.66 16.39
CA GLY A 86 9.53 -13.45 16.21
C GLY A 86 8.64 -13.13 17.41
N SER A 87 8.25 -11.86 17.57
CA SER A 87 7.70 -11.41 18.86
C SER A 87 6.94 -10.09 18.79
N VAL A 88 5.65 -10.15 18.43
CA VAL A 88 4.83 -8.97 18.16
C VAL A 88 3.93 -8.53 19.32
N THR A 89 3.76 -7.22 19.47
CA THR A 89 2.74 -6.62 20.35
C THR A 89 1.47 -6.38 19.56
N VAL A 90 0.36 -6.98 20.01
CA VAL A 90 -0.95 -6.82 19.40
C VAL A 90 -1.86 -6.01 20.32
N TRP A 91 -2.52 -4.99 19.78
CA TRP A 91 -3.54 -4.22 20.48
C TRP A 91 -4.91 -4.52 19.87
N VAL A 92 -5.90 -4.81 20.71
CA VAL A 92 -7.28 -5.07 20.28
C VAL A 92 -8.25 -4.22 21.09
N TYR A 93 -9.08 -3.44 20.40
CA TYR A 93 -10.11 -2.57 20.98
C TYR A 93 -11.50 -3.12 20.63
N LEU A 94 -12.28 -3.47 21.66
CA LEU A 94 -13.54 -4.20 21.57
C LEU A 94 -14.68 -3.30 22.11
N PRO A 95 -15.56 -2.71 21.27
CA PRO A 95 -16.67 -1.86 21.73
C PRO A 95 -17.74 -2.66 22.50
N GLU A 96 -18.15 -2.19 23.68
CA GLU A 96 -19.06 -2.96 24.56
C GLU A 96 -20.54 -2.91 24.14
N GLU A 97 -21.00 -1.74 23.65
CA GLU A 97 -22.42 -1.50 23.32
C GLU A 97 -22.64 -1.22 21.82
N THR A 98 -21.57 -1.08 21.05
CA THR A 98 -21.61 -0.58 19.66
C THR A 98 -20.97 -1.53 18.65
N TRP A 99 -20.63 -2.77 19.02
CA TRP A 99 -20.05 -3.70 18.06
C TRP A 99 -21.04 -4.04 16.94
N ASN A 100 -20.65 -3.76 15.71
CA ASN A 100 -21.49 -3.85 14.51
C ASN A 100 -21.36 -5.21 13.80
N GLY A 101 -20.72 -6.20 14.44
CA GLY A 101 -20.44 -7.53 13.92
C GLY A 101 -19.19 -7.64 13.03
N ARG A 102 -18.44 -6.55 12.80
CA ARG A 102 -17.27 -6.52 11.90
C ARG A 102 -15.95 -6.40 12.67
N PHE A 103 -14.89 -6.95 12.07
CA PHE A 103 -13.51 -6.74 12.48
C PHE A 103 -12.81 -5.75 11.53
N GLN A 104 -11.89 -4.94 12.05
CA GLN A 104 -11.02 -4.09 11.23
C GLN A 104 -9.55 -4.12 11.70
N GLY A 105 -8.67 -4.67 10.87
CA GLY A 105 -7.22 -4.51 10.98
C GLY A 105 -6.78 -3.13 10.47
N VAL A 106 -5.81 -2.51 11.15
CA VAL A 106 -5.26 -1.19 10.77
C VAL A 106 -3.74 -1.22 10.70
N GLY A 107 -3.22 -0.87 9.52
CA GLY A 107 -1.78 -0.85 9.24
C GLY A 107 -1.02 0.35 9.80
N GLY A 108 0.29 0.33 9.55
CA GLY A 108 1.23 1.37 9.96
C GLY A 108 1.74 2.25 8.82
N GLY A 109 2.95 2.79 8.99
CA GLY A 109 3.54 3.77 8.08
C GLY A 109 5.05 3.97 8.32
N GLY A 110 5.80 4.22 7.26
CA GLY A 110 7.26 4.14 7.30
C GLY A 110 7.69 2.72 7.66
N PHE A 111 8.58 2.57 8.64
CA PHE A 111 8.90 1.24 9.19
C PHE A 111 7.96 0.77 10.32
N SER A 112 6.90 1.50 10.69
CA SER A 112 6.02 1.05 11.78
C SER A 112 4.99 0.03 11.28
N GLY A 113 4.78 -1.06 12.03
CA GLY A 113 3.70 -2.02 11.75
C GLY A 113 2.29 -1.49 12.02
N GLY A 114 2.14 -0.53 12.94
CA GLY A 114 0.85 -0.02 13.42
C GLY A 114 0.98 0.65 14.80
N SER A 115 -0.14 1.02 15.42
CA SER A 115 -0.15 1.55 16.78
C SER A 115 -1.53 1.42 17.44
N ALA A 116 -1.59 1.26 18.77
CA ALA A 116 -2.86 1.25 19.51
C ALA A 116 -3.74 2.49 19.25
N GLY A 117 -3.12 3.65 18.94
CA GLY A 117 -3.84 4.90 18.67
C GLY A 117 -4.62 4.93 17.35
N SER A 118 -4.25 4.11 16.35
CA SER A 118 -4.99 4.05 15.08
C SER A 118 -6.37 3.39 15.23
N LEU A 119 -6.57 2.64 16.32
CA LEU A 119 -7.81 1.90 16.62
C LEU A 119 -8.98 2.79 17.07
N GLU A 120 -8.74 4.05 17.45
CA GLU A 120 -9.82 4.94 17.89
C GLU A 120 -10.86 5.21 16.78
N ALA A 121 -10.44 5.25 15.52
CA ALA A 121 -11.32 5.51 14.38
C ALA A 121 -12.28 4.34 14.07
N PRO A 122 -11.80 3.09 13.86
CA PRO A 122 -12.70 1.94 13.68
C PRO A 122 -13.56 1.66 14.92
N LEU A 123 -13.01 1.86 16.13
CA LEU A 123 -13.78 1.72 17.37
C LEU A 123 -14.99 2.68 17.42
N ARG A 124 -14.82 3.95 17.00
CA ARG A 124 -15.94 4.91 16.84
C ARG A 124 -16.98 4.45 15.82
N ALA A 125 -16.56 3.75 14.77
CA ALA A 125 -17.45 3.21 13.74
C ALA A 125 -18.10 1.86 14.14
N GLY A 126 -17.85 1.38 15.36
CA GLY A 126 -18.44 0.16 15.91
C GLY A 126 -17.73 -1.13 15.50
N TYR A 127 -16.53 -1.06 14.95
CA TYR A 127 -15.73 -2.25 14.64
C TYR A 127 -15.00 -2.72 15.90
N ALA A 128 -14.85 -4.04 16.03
CA ALA A 128 -13.77 -4.57 16.82
C ALA A 128 -12.47 -4.37 16.02
N ALA A 129 -11.46 -3.74 16.60
CA ALA A 129 -10.33 -3.23 15.83
C ALA A 129 -9.00 -3.73 16.38
N ALA A 130 -8.04 -4.04 15.51
CA ALA A 130 -6.70 -4.46 15.94
C ALA A 130 -5.57 -3.86 15.08
N ALA A 131 -4.41 -3.75 15.70
CA ALA A 131 -3.14 -3.33 15.09
C ALA A 131 -1.98 -4.00 15.83
N THR A 132 -0.85 -4.11 15.13
CA THR A 132 0.40 -4.72 15.61
C THR A 132 1.52 -3.69 15.65
N ASP A 133 2.57 -3.93 16.44
CA ASP A 133 3.85 -3.24 16.24
C ASP A 133 4.67 -3.83 15.07
N ALA A 134 4.35 -5.07 14.67
CA ALA A 134 5.05 -5.90 13.68
C ALA A 134 6.54 -6.10 14.01
N GLY A 135 6.81 -6.48 15.26
CA GLY A 135 8.13 -6.93 15.74
C GLY A 135 8.95 -5.85 16.43
N HIS A 136 8.61 -4.57 16.25
CA HIS A 136 9.36 -3.45 16.85
C HIS A 136 8.55 -2.17 17.05
N VAL A 137 9.03 -1.34 17.97
CA VAL A 137 8.32 -0.12 18.38
C VAL A 137 8.63 1.06 17.46
N GLY A 138 7.59 1.55 16.77
CA GLY A 138 7.59 2.85 16.09
C GLY A 138 8.15 2.83 14.65
N PRO A 139 8.32 4.01 14.01
CA PRO A 139 8.59 4.10 12.58
C PRO A 139 10.08 4.05 12.20
N SER A 140 10.96 3.66 13.12
CA SER A 140 12.41 3.64 12.89
C SER A 140 12.83 2.35 12.19
N GLY A 141 13.62 2.42 11.12
CA GLY A 141 14.20 1.23 10.48
C GLY A 141 15.35 0.59 11.27
N THR A 142 15.70 1.11 12.45
CA THR A 142 16.79 0.60 13.30
C THR A 142 16.60 -0.85 13.76
N PHE A 143 15.37 -1.38 13.75
CA PHE A 143 15.07 -2.76 14.16
C PHE A 143 15.72 -3.81 13.25
N GLY A 144 16.09 -3.44 12.02
CA GLY A 144 16.76 -4.35 11.10
C GLY A 144 18.06 -4.95 11.65
N LEU A 145 18.67 -4.34 12.68
CA LEU A 145 19.82 -4.89 13.40
C LEU A 145 19.55 -5.01 14.91
N ARG A 146 20.05 -6.10 15.49
CA ARG A 146 20.11 -6.34 16.94
C ARG A 146 21.09 -5.39 17.63
N PRO A 147 21.00 -5.23 18.97
CA PRO A 147 21.93 -4.40 19.74
C PRO A 147 23.42 -4.80 19.64
N ASP A 148 23.74 -6.01 19.18
CA ASP A 148 25.11 -6.48 18.91
C ASP A 148 25.60 -6.19 17.47
N GLY A 149 24.75 -5.61 16.63
CA GLY A 149 25.02 -5.29 15.22
C GLY A 149 24.71 -6.42 14.24
N THR A 150 24.16 -7.56 14.68
CA THR A 150 23.75 -8.65 13.77
C THR A 150 22.37 -8.41 13.17
N PRO A 151 22.07 -8.92 11.95
CA PRO A 151 20.72 -8.91 11.37
C PRO A 151 19.65 -9.48 12.31
N ASP A 152 18.56 -8.73 12.53
CA ASP A 152 17.39 -9.23 13.23
C ASP A 152 16.39 -9.85 12.24
N GLN A 153 16.64 -11.09 11.83
CA GLN A 153 15.81 -11.77 10.83
C GLN A 153 14.33 -11.80 11.21
N ALA A 154 14.03 -12.18 12.45
CA ALA A 154 12.65 -12.33 12.91
C ALA A 154 11.88 -11.00 12.88
N ALA A 155 12.46 -9.93 13.41
CA ALA A 155 11.84 -8.61 13.31
C ALA A 155 11.68 -8.12 11.84
N ARG A 156 12.56 -8.56 10.91
CA ARG A 156 12.42 -8.30 9.47
C ARG A 156 11.25 -9.09 8.85
N GLU A 157 11.07 -10.37 9.19
CA GLU A 157 9.96 -11.21 8.72
C GLU A 157 8.61 -10.78 9.35
N ASP A 158 8.58 -10.46 10.65
CA ASP A 158 7.48 -9.84 11.40
C ASP A 158 6.97 -8.58 10.67
N PHE A 159 7.87 -7.66 10.31
CA PHE A 159 7.55 -6.46 9.55
C PHE A 159 7.16 -6.76 8.09
N GLY A 160 7.73 -7.82 7.51
CA GLY A 160 7.50 -8.28 6.15
C GLY A 160 6.08 -8.79 5.94
N HIS A 161 5.67 -9.81 6.68
CA HIS A 161 4.33 -10.40 6.57
C HIS A 161 3.78 -11.04 7.86
N GLU A 162 4.60 -11.66 8.70
CA GLU A 162 4.13 -12.56 9.78
C GLU A 162 3.39 -11.81 10.90
N GLY A 163 3.96 -10.68 11.34
CA GLY A 163 3.44 -9.91 12.46
C GLY A 163 2.06 -9.28 12.25
N VAL A 164 1.60 -9.19 10.99
CA VAL A 164 0.23 -8.75 10.64
C VAL A 164 -0.73 -9.93 10.67
N HIS A 165 -0.36 -11.07 10.08
CA HIS A 165 -1.15 -12.31 10.14
C HIS A 165 -1.38 -12.79 11.57
N ASP A 166 -0.33 -12.87 12.37
CA ASP A 166 -0.38 -13.23 13.80
C ASP A 166 -1.35 -12.36 14.58
N MET A 167 -1.35 -11.06 14.28
CA MET A 167 -2.28 -10.10 14.83
C MET A 167 -3.70 -10.37 14.37
N THR A 168 -3.91 -10.61 13.07
CA THR A 168 -5.22 -10.87 12.49
C THR A 168 -5.86 -12.11 13.11
N VAL A 169 -5.20 -13.27 13.05
CA VAL A 169 -5.70 -14.55 13.56
C VAL A 169 -5.98 -14.46 15.07
N THR A 170 -5.02 -13.95 15.84
CA THR A 170 -5.14 -13.87 17.30
C THR A 170 -6.23 -12.88 17.73
N ALA A 171 -6.35 -11.73 17.05
CA ALA A 171 -7.38 -10.75 17.37
C ALA A 171 -8.78 -11.24 17.00
N GLN A 172 -8.96 -11.92 15.86
CA GLN A 172 -10.25 -12.51 15.49
C GLN A 172 -10.66 -13.62 16.48
N ALA A 173 -9.72 -14.44 16.96
CA ALA A 173 -9.99 -15.41 18.03
C ALA A 173 -10.38 -14.74 19.37
N LEU A 174 -9.76 -13.61 19.74
CA LEU A 174 -10.15 -12.81 20.91
C LEU A 174 -11.55 -12.21 20.77
N VAL A 175 -11.91 -11.71 19.58
CA VAL A 175 -13.25 -11.20 19.26
C VAL A 175 -14.29 -12.31 19.42
N ALA A 176 -14.02 -13.49 18.85
CA ALA A 176 -14.88 -14.66 18.96
C ALA A 176 -15.11 -15.10 20.41
N ALA A 177 -14.07 -15.06 21.25
CA ALA A 177 -14.20 -15.34 22.68
C ALA A 177 -15.05 -14.28 23.42
N TYR A 178 -14.82 -12.99 23.15
CA TYR A 178 -15.47 -11.90 23.89
C TYR A 178 -16.96 -11.72 23.56
N TYR A 179 -17.34 -11.87 22.28
CA TYR A 179 -18.74 -11.74 21.83
C TYR A 179 -19.47 -13.06 21.63
N GLY A 180 -18.78 -14.20 21.78
CA GLY A 180 -19.38 -15.54 21.61
C GLY A 180 -19.71 -15.90 20.16
N GLN A 181 -19.26 -15.10 19.20
CA GLN A 181 -19.40 -15.31 17.76
C GLN A 181 -18.23 -14.65 17.02
N GLU A 182 -17.80 -15.25 15.91
CA GLU A 182 -16.81 -14.70 14.99
C GLU A 182 -17.31 -13.39 14.35
N PRO A 183 -16.40 -12.56 13.80
CA PRO A 183 -16.78 -11.47 12.92
C PRO A 183 -17.62 -12.00 11.74
N ALA A 184 -18.69 -11.28 11.37
CA ALA A 184 -19.45 -11.57 10.15
C ALA A 184 -18.70 -11.15 8.88
N TYR A 185 -17.81 -10.16 9.01
CA TYR A 185 -16.88 -9.70 7.98
C TYR A 185 -15.60 -9.13 8.63
N SER A 186 -14.46 -9.37 8.00
CA SER A 186 -13.14 -8.86 8.41
C SER A 186 -12.56 -7.92 7.35
N TYR A 187 -12.14 -6.73 7.77
CA TYR A 187 -11.64 -5.67 6.87
C TYR A 187 -10.22 -5.21 7.20
N TRP A 188 -9.40 -4.96 6.17
CA TRP A 188 -8.13 -4.23 6.32
C TRP A 188 -8.27 -2.78 5.85
N ASN A 189 -7.68 -1.86 6.60
CA ASN A 189 -7.58 -0.45 6.20
C ASN A 189 -6.15 0.07 6.45
N GLY A 190 -5.44 0.36 5.36
CA GLY A 190 -4.09 0.90 5.44
C GLY A 190 -3.72 1.78 4.25
N CYS A 191 -2.78 2.68 4.48
CA CYS A 191 -2.15 3.47 3.43
C CYS A 191 -0.62 3.45 3.61
N SER A 192 0.16 3.70 2.56
CA SER A 192 1.63 3.63 2.60
C SER A 192 2.09 2.20 2.94
N THR A 193 2.88 2.01 3.99
CA THR A 193 3.21 0.70 4.57
C THR A 193 1.96 -0.09 4.93
N GLY A 194 0.91 0.54 5.46
CA GLY A 194 -0.40 -0.09 5.65
C GLY A 194 -1.04 -0.56 4.35
N GLY A 195 -0.78 0.12 3.23
CA GLY A 195 -1.22 -0.34 1.91
C GLY A 195 -0.43 -1.57 1.42
N ARG A 196 0.89 -1.61 1.69
CA ARG A 196 1.74 -2.78 1.44
C ARG A 196 1.31 -3.98 2.28
N GLN A 197 1.12 -3.78 3.59
CA GLN A 197 0.65 -4.82 4.52
C GLN A 197 -0.65 -5.45 4.03
N GLY A 198 -1.67 -4.64 3.68
CA GLY A 198 -2.94 -5.17 3.16
C GLY A 198 -2.81 -5.95 1.85
N LEU A 199 -1.89 -5.56 0.96
CA LEU A 199 -1.60 -6.33 -0.26
C LEU A 199 -0.83 -7.62 0.03
N MET A 200 0.04 -7.62 1.05
CA MET A 200 0.72 -8.82 1.52
C MET A 200 -0.27 -9.83 2.13
N GLU A 201 -1.22 -9.38 2.94
CA GLU A 201 -2.33 -10.21 3.43
C GLU A 201 -3.10 -10.83 2.26
N ALA A 202 -3.50 -10.02 1.26
CA ALA A 202 -4.21 -10.52 0.08
C ALA A 202 -3.39 -11.49 -0.80
N GLN A 203 -2.06 -11.50 -0.71
CA GLN A 203 -1.18 -12.41 -1.45
C GLN A 203 -0.90 -13.70 -0.68
N ARG A 204 -0.58 -13.59 0.62
CA ARG A 204 -0.10 -14.72 1.44
C ARG A 204 -1.17 -15.34 2.35
N TYR A 205 -2.11 -14.54 2.82
CA TYR A 205 -3.11 -14.90 3.83
C TYR A 205 -4.54 -14.59 3.31
N PRO A 206 -4.96 -15.26 2.22
CA PRO A 206 -6.14 -14.88 1.43
C PRO A 206 -7.49 -15.01 2.16
N ASP A 207 -7.52 -15.68 3.31
CA ASP A 207 -8.70 -15.94 4.13
C ASP A 207 -8.82 -14.97 5.33
N ASP A 208 -7.81 -14.13 5.59
CA ASP A 208 -7.75 -13.25 6.76
C ASP A 208 -8.75 -12.07 6.68
N TYR A 209 -9.11 -11.64 5.46
CA TYR A 209 -9.92 -10.45 5.19
C TYR A 209 -10.88 -10.62 4.01
N ASP A 210 -12.18 -10.34 4.21
CA ASP A 210 -13.17 -10.20 3.12
C ASP A 210 -12.93 -8.94 2.27
N GLY A 211 -12.34 -7.90 2.86
CA GLY A 211 -12.16 -6.60 2.21
C GLY A 211 -10.86 -5.91 2.59
N VAL A 212 -10.01 -5.63 1.61
CA VAL A 212 -8.74 -4.90 1.78
C VAL A 212 -8.82 -3.52 1.12
N LEU A 213 -8.62 -2.46 1.91
CA LEU A 213 -8.36 -1.11 1.42
C LEU A 213 -6.86 -0.82 1.48
N ALA A 214 -6.24 -0.63 0.30
CA ALA A 214 -4.81 -0.34 0.15
C ALA A 214 -4.58 1.03 -0.53
N GLY A 215 -4.36 2.07 0.28
CA GLY A 215 -3.99 3.40 -0.21
C GLY A 215 -2.49 3.56 -0.44
N ALA A 216 -2.09 4.27 -1.50
CA ALA A 216 -0.71 4.58 -1.89
C ALA A 216 0.32 3.48 -1.49
N PRO A 217 0.09 2.22 -1.90
CA PRO A 217 0.77 1.08 -1.29
C PRO A 217 2.26 1.12 -1.59
N VAL A 218 3.08 0.89 -0.56
CA VAL A 218 4.55 0.79 -0.62
C VAL A 218 4.93 -0.60 -1.19
N ILE A 219 4.44 -0.87 -2.40
CA ILE A 219 4.53 -2.14 -3.14
C ILE A 219 5.77 -2.21 -4.02
N ASN A 220 6.30 -3.42 -4.23
CA ASN A 220 7.66 -3.66 -4.71
C ASN A 220 8.65 -2.96 -3.76
N PHE A 221 8.52 -3.30 -2.47
CA PHE A 221 9.19 -2.60 -1.36
C PHE A 221 10.72 -2.43 -1.59
N PRO A 222 11.51 -3.48 -1.90
CA PRO A 222 12.96 -3.30 -2.05
C PRO A 222 13.33 -2.45 -3.27
N GLU A 223 12.63 -2.58 -4.39
CA GLU A 223 12.83 -1.75 -5.58
C GLU A 223 12.52 -0.28 -5.28
N MET A 224 11.35 -0.04 -4.68
CA MET A 224 10.83 1.29 -4.39
C MET A 224 11.68 2.00 -3.34
N GLN A 225 11.91 1.36 -2.19
CA GLN A 225 12.65 1.95 -1.06
C GLN A 225 14.14 2.17 -1.39
N THR A 226 14.73 1.35 -2.26
CA THR A 226 16.09 1.61 -2.77
C THR A 226 16.09 2.68 -3.86
N GLY A 227 15.06 2.72 -4.71
CA GLY A 227 14.91 3.72 -5.77
C GLY A 227 14.73 5.16 -5.26
N GLN A 228 14.11 5.37 -4.10
CA GLN A 228 13.83 6.69 -3.51
C GLN A 228 15.07 7.60 -3.39
N ILE A 229 16.22 7.05 -2.99
CA ILE A 229 17.45 7.84 -2.79
C ILE A 229 18.08 8.34 -4.10
N TRP A 230 17.62 7.87 -5.27
CA TRP A 230 18.26 8.13 -6.56
C TRP A 230 18.56 9.61 -6.81
N GLY A 231 17.62 10.52 -6.53
CA GLY A 231 17.85 11.97 -6.72
C GLY A 231 18.99 12.54 -5.87
N GLN A 232 19.25 11.98 -4.69
CA GLN A 232 20.38 12.35 -3.82
C GLN A 232 21.70 11.81 -4.38
N ILE A 233 21.70 10.60 -4.93
CA ILE A 233 22.85 10.00 -5.63
C ILE A 233 23.19 10.82 -6.89
N VAL A 234 22.20 11.24 -7.66
CA VAL A 234 22.38 12.14 -8.82
C VAL A 234 23.02 13.46 -8.38
N MET A 235 22.44 14.16 -7.40
CA MET A 235 22.99 15.43 -6.89
C MET A 235 24.42 15.31 -6.35
N LEU A 236 24.73 14.18 -5.70
CA LEU A 236 26.07 13.86 -5.18
C LEU A 236 27.09 13.62 -6.31
N GLN A 237 26.74 12.80 -7.30
CA GLN A 237 27.65 12.39 -8.37
C GLN A 237 27.92 13.50 -9.40
N GLU A 238 26.96 14.41 -9.60
CA GLU A 238 27.11 15.61 -10.44
C GLU A 238 27.74 16.81 -9.68
N ASP A 239 28.03 16.69 -8.38
CA ASP A 239 28.41 17.78 -7.46
C ASP A 239 27.46 19.01 -7.55
N ASN A 240 26.17 18.75 -7.80
CA ASN A 240 25.15 19.77 -8.04
C ASN A 240 23.89 19.56 -7.19
N PRO A 241 23.91 19.93 -5.90
CA PRO A 241 22.73 19.94 -5.05
C PRO A 241 21.80 21.10 -5.45
N VAL A 242 20.66 20.76 -6.05
CA VAL A 242 19.71 21.75 -6.58
C VAL A 242 18.90 22.39 -5.45
N PRO A 243 18.91 23.73 -5.29
CA PRO A 243 18.13 24.40 -4.24
C PRO A 243 16.62 24.26 -4.40
N ALA A 244 15.89 24.15 -3.29
CA ALA A 244 14.43 23.98 -3.25
C ALA A 244 13.66 24.96 -4.15
N CYS A 245 14.00 26.25 -4.16
CA CYS A 245 13.30 27.24 -5.00
C CYS A 245 13.53 27.08 -6.52
N LYS A 246 14.53 26.30 -6.97
CA LYS A 246 14.64 25.88 -8.38
C LYS A 246 13.70 24.70 -8.67
N PHE A 247 13.60 23.74 -7.75
CA PHE A 247 12.63 22.65 -7.83
C PHE A 247 11.17 23.13 -7.76
N GLU A 248 10.85 24.10 -6.90
CA GLU A 248 9.53 24.74 -6.82
C GLU A 248 9.17 25.44 -8.14
N ALA A 249 10.13 26.14 -8.76
CA ALA A 249 9.92 26.77 -10.07
C ALA A 249 9.71 25.72 -11.18
N ALA A 250 10.45 24.61 -11.16
CA ALA A 250 10.28 23.50 -12.10
C ALA A 250 8.91 22.82 -11.95
N LEU A 251 8.48 22.55 -10.71
CA LEU A 251 7.15 22.02 -10.40
C LEU A 251 6.04 22.94 -10.91
N ALA A 252 6.11 24.24 -10.56
CA ALA A 252 5.10 25.22 -10.95
C ALA A 252 5.01 25.37 -12.48
N ALA A 253 6.14 25.32 -13.19
CA ALA A 253 6.17 25.35 -14.65
C ALA A 253 5.59 24.08 -15.28
N ALA A 254 5.91 22.89 -14.76
CA ALA A 254 5.35 21.63 -15.24
C ALA A 254 3.83 21.54 -15.03
N VAL A 255 3.35 21.93 -13.84
CA VAL A 255 1.90 22.03 -13.55
C VAL A 255 1.23 23.02 -14.49
N ALA A 256 1.77 24.24 -14.66
CA ALA A 256 1.18 25.24 -15.55
C ALA A 256 1.17 24.81 -17.03
N ALA A 257 2.14 24.00 -17.47
CA ALA A 257 2.19 23.46 -18.83
C ALA A 257 1.22 22.28 -19.04
N CYS A 258 1.02 21.45 -18.02
CA CYS A 258 0.27 20.19 -18.10
C CYS A 258 -1.11 20.20 -17.39
N ASP A 259 -1.57 21.33 -16.85
CA ASP A 259 -2.86 21.49 -16.15
C ASP A 259 -4.02 20.81 -16.91
N THR A 260 -4.19 21.15 -18.20
CA THR A 260 -5.28 20.57 -19.03
C THR A 260 -5.08 19.10 -19.47
N VAL A 261 -3.97 18.46 -19.09
CA VAL A 261 -3.63 17.10 -19.56
C VAL A 261 -4.42 16.06 -18.76
N GLY A 262 -5.20 15.25 -19.47
CA GLY A 262 -6.08 14.22 -18.88
C GLY A 262 -7.52 14.71 -18.76
N ASP A 263 -7.79 15.71 -17.94
CA ASP A 263 -9.15 16.15 -17.58
C ASP A 263 -9.71 17.30 -18.45
N GLY A 264 -8.83 18.13 -19.05
CA GLY A 264 -9.19 19.26 -19.89
C GLY A 264 -9.53 20.56 -19.14
N VAL A 265 -9.09 20.73 -17.90
CA VAL A 265 -9.37 21.93 -17.09
C VAL A 265 -8.11 22.70 -16.67
N VAL A 266 -8.31 23.84 -16.01
CA VAL A 266 -7.24 24.71 -15.50
C VAL A 266 -7.55 24.96 -14.03
N ASP A 267 -7.05 24.08 -13.16
CA ASP A 267 -7.29 24.13 -11.72
C ASP A 267 -6.02 23.87 -10.87
N GLY A 268 -4.86 23.78 -11.51
CA GLY A 268 -3.56 23.56 -10.88
C GLY A 268 -3.26 22.09 -10.60
N VAL A 269 -3.96 21.17 -11.28
CA VAL A 269 -3.83 19.72 -11.10
C VAL A 269 -3.58 19.08 -12.46
N ILE A 270 -2.56 18.22 -12.55
CA ILE A 270 -2.36 17.41 -13.77
C ILE A 270 -3.25 16.17 -13.68
N GLY A 271 -4.28 16.11 -14.53
CA GLY A 271 -5.25 15.00 -14.62
C GLY A 271 -4.65 13.64 -15.01
N ASP A 272 -3.66 13.64 -15.89
CA ASP A 272 -2.92 12.46 -16.37
C ASP A 272 -1.41 12.79 -16.47
N PRO A 273 -0.62 12.61 -15.39
CA PRO A 273 0.80 12.99 -15.37
C PRO A 273 1.68 12.09 -16.25
N PHE A 274 1.17 10.93 -16.69
CA PHE A 274 1.88 10.06 -17.61
C PHE A 274 1.75 10.53 -19.07
N ALA A 275 0.76 11.37 -19.37
CA ALA A 275 0.61 12.05 -20.64
C ALA A 275 1.29 13.44 -20.68
N CYS A 276 1.84 13.94 -19.57
CA CYS A 276 2.58 15.21 -19.52
C CYS A 276 3.98 15.06 -20.15
N ASP A 277 4.25 15.82 -21.20
CA ASP A 277 5.51 15.81 -21.97
C ASP A 277 6.31 17.13 -21.81
N PHE A 278 6.26 17.74 -20.62
CA PHE A 278 6.91 19.01 -20.34
C PHE A 278 8.44 18.96 -20.50
N ASP A 279 8.95 19.79 -21.41
CA ASP A 279 10.38 19.92 -21.68
C ASP A 279 11.09 20.78 -20.62
N LEU A 280 11.73 20.10 -19.66
CA LEU A 280 12.52 20.73 -18.60
C LEU A 280 13.66 21.62 -19.12
N THR A 281 14.14 21.44 -20.36
CA THR A 281 15.19 22.31 -20.93
C THR A 281 14.72 23.75 -21.16
N THR A 282 13.40 23.97 -21.23
CA THR A 282 12.82 25.32 -21.28
C THR A 282 13.03 26.15 -20.02
N LEU A 283 13.45 25.52 -18.90
CA LEU A 283 13.73 26.20 -17.63
C LEU A 283 15.12 26.87 -17.58
N VAL A 284 16.03 26.54 -18.50
CA VAL A 284 17.39 27.12 -18.48
C VAL A 284 17.31 28.64 -18.68
N GLY A 285 17.84 29.40 -17.72
CA GLY A 285 17.76 30.85 -17.70
C GLY A 285 16.61 31.43 -16.85
N THR A 286 15.71 30.59 -16.30
CA THR A 286 14.68 31.04 -15.36
C THR A 286 15.31 31.56 -14.06
N VAL A 287 14.96 32.79 -13.67
CA VAL A 287 15.46 33.43 -12.45
C VAL A 287 14.57 33.05 -11.26
N THR A 288 15.17 32.51 -10.20
CA THR A 288 14.50 32.12 -8.94
C THR A 288 15.12 32.88 -7.75
N PRO A 289 14.51 32.84 -6.55
CA PRO A 289 15.11 33.43 -5.34
C PRO A 289 16.51 32.90 -4.97
N CYS A 290 16.87 31.70 -5.42
CA CYS A 290 18.19 31.08 -5.23
C CYS A 290 19.12 31.21 -6.45
N GLY A 291 18.80 32.12 -7.39
CA GLY A 291 19.57 32.34 -8.61
C GLY A 291 18.93 31.70 -9.84
N THR A 292 19.69 31.67 -10.93
CA THR A 292 19.20 31.19 -12.23
C THR A 292 19.27 29.66 -12.33
N ILE A 293 18.26 29.04 -12.96
CA ILE A 293 18.30 27.64 -13.35
C ILE A 293 19.32 27.44 -14.50
N THR A 294 20.30 26.57 -14.29
CA THR A 294 21.35 26.21 -15.23
C THR A 294 20.99 24.94 -16.01
N ALA A 295 21.81 24.58 -17.01
CA ALA A 295 21.68 23.29 -17.69
C ALA A 295 22.01 22.10 -16.76
N GLU A 296 22.87 22.30 -15.76
CA GLU A 296 23.23 21.29 -14.76
C GLU A 296 22.07 21.03 -13.78
N ASP A 297 21.35 22.07 -13.35
CA ASP A 297 20.12 21.91 -12.56
C ASP A 297 19.08 21.07 -13.34
N VAL A 298 18.90 21.38 -14.63
CA VAL A 298 17.97 20.66 -15.51
C VAL A 298 18.39 19.21 -15.72
N ALA A 299 19.67 18.91 -15.87
CA ALA A 299 20.16 17.54 -16.00
C ALA A 299 19.85 16.70 -14.75
N VAL A 300 20.01 17.28 -13.55
CA VAL A 300 19.59 16.64 -12.29
C VAL A 300 18.08 16.40 -12.26
N MET A 301 17.27 17.41 -12.63
CA MET A 301 15.80 17.28 -12.70
C MET A 301 15.37 16.17 -13.69
N GLN A 302 15.98 16.09 -14.87
CA GLN A 302 15.70 15.05 -15.87
C GLN A 302 15.96 13.65 -15.31
N ARG A 303 17.13 13.42 -14.72
CA ARG A 303 17.48 12.12 -14.10
C ARG A 303 16.54 11.72 -12.94
N ILE A 304 15.95 12.69 -12.24
CA ILE A 304 14.93 12.47 -11.20
C ILE A 304 13.59 11.99 -11.81
N HIS A 305 13.12 12.63 -12.90
CA HIS A 305 11.88 12.24 -13.60
C HIS A 305 12.02 10.91 -14.38
N GLU A 306 13.22 10.60 -14.87
CA GLU A 306 13.53 9.32 -15.53
C GLU A 306 13.56 8.15 -14.54
N GLY A 307 14.05 8.38 -13.32
CA GLY A 307 14.30 7.35 -12.31
C GLY A 307 15.60 6.57 -12.54
N PRO A 308 15.99 5.69 -11.59
CA PRO A 308 17.25 4.96 -11.68
C PRO A 308 17.27 3.98 -12.86
N ARG A 309 18.46 3.85 -13.45
CA ARG A 309 18.82 2.84 -14.46
C ARG A 309 20.10 2.13 -14.04
N GLY A 310 20.31 0.91 -14.51
CA GLY A 310 21.59 0.23 -14.38
C GLY A 310 22.69 0.94 -15.17
N THR A 311 23.95 0.58 -14.91
CA THR A 311 25.12 1.09 -15.64
C THR A 311 25.13 0.66 -17.12
N ASP A 312 24.35 -0.36 -17.49
CA ASP A 312 24.06 -0.82 -18.85
C ASP A 312 22.80 -0.16 -19.48
N GLY A 313 22.07 0.66 -18.72
CA GLY A 313 20.80 1.27 -19.12
C GLY A 313 19.54 0.47 -18.76
N ARG A 314 19.66 -0.69 -18.09
CA ARG A 314 18.55 -1.49 -17.57
C ARG A 314 17.59 -0.65 -16.73
N PHE A 315 16.28 -0.89 -16.85
CA PHE A 315 15.30 -0.28 -15.94
C PHE A 315 15.48 -0.84 -14.52
N LEU A 316 15.58 0.04 -13.52
CA LEU A 316 15.59 -0.34 -12.10
C LEU A 316 14.28 0.10 -11.44
N TRP A 317 13.99 1.40 -11.44
CA TRP A 317 12.76 1.93 -10.86
C TRP A 317 12.23 3.18 -11.56
N TYR A 318 10.97 3.49 -11.28
CA TYR A 318 10.26 4.65 -11.81
C TYR A 318 10.78 5.95 -11.17
N GLY A 319 10.82 7.02 -11.96
CA GLY A 319 11.14 8.38 -11.47
C GLY A 319 9.91 9.13 -10.94
N LEU A 320 10.18 10.33 -10.40
CA LEU A 320 9.16 11.27 -9.93
C LEU A 320 8.15 11.58 -11.06
N PRO A 321 6.82 11.55 -10.82
CA PRO A 321 5.86 11.97 -11.83
C PRO A 321 5.75 13.50 -11.89
N PHE A 322 5.47 14.06 -13.07
CA PHE A 322 5.14 15.48 -13.17
C PHE A 322 3.92 15.81 -12.31
N GLY A 323 4.00 16.92 -11.56
CA GLY A 323 2.97 17.34 -10.59
C GLY A 323 3.22 16.88 -9.15
N ALA A 324 4.06 15.86 -8.93
CA ALA A 324 4.56 15.56 -7.59
C ALA A 324 5.66 16.56 -7.17
N PRO A 325 5.70 16.99 -5.90
CA PRO A 325 6.75 17.88 -5.41
C PRO A 325 8.10 17.15 -5.30
N TYR A 326 9.20 17.86 -5.54
CA TYR A 326 10.54 17.33 -5.28
C TYR A 326 10.88 17.27 -3.77
N ALA A 327 10.20 18.09 -2.96
CA ALA A 327 10.43 18.21 -1.53
C ALA A 327 10.15 16.89 -0.80
N GLY A 328 10.97 16.57 0.21
CA GLY A 328 10.93 15.32 0.97
C GLY A 328 12.01 14.33 0.55
N LEU A 329 12.03 13.88 -0.71
CA LEU A 329 13.08 12.97 -1.22
C LEU A 329 14.31 13.72 -1.76
N HIS A 330 14.12 14.91 -2.34
CA HIS A 330 15.20 15.67 -3.00
C HIS A 330 15.58 16.93 -2.23
N ASP A 331 15.34 16.92 -0.91
CA ASP A 331 15.71 18.01 -0.03
C ASP A 331 17.23 18.21 0.02
N VAL A 332 17.62 19.46 0.29
CA VAL A 332 19.02 19.91 0.44
C VAL A 332 19.14 20.78 1.68
N ARG A 333 20.33 20.84 2.28
CA ARG A 333 20.62 21.66 3.47
C ARG A 333 22.00 22.25 3.41
N LEU A 334 22.28 23.25 4.25
CA LEU A 334 23.64 23.71 4.49
C LEU A 334 24.37 22.74 5.44
N ASP A 335 25.66 22.55 5.20
CA ASP A 335 26.57 21.88 6.13
C ASP A 335 27.27 22.88 7.09
N GLU A 336 28.21 22.40 7.91
CA GLU A 336 28.94 23.23 8.87
C GLU A 336 29.84 24.29 8.22
N SER A 337 30.22 24.10 6.95
CA SER A 337 31.01 25.07 6.17
C SER A 337 30.14 26.12 5.47
N GLY A 338 28.82 25.91 5.44
CA GLY A 338 27.87 26.71 4.66
C GLY A 338 27.76 26.27 3.19
N GLN A 339 28.30 25.11 2.83
CA GLN A 339 28.08 24.49 1.52
C GLN A 339 26.69 23.84 1.49
N LEU A 340 25.98 23.99 0.37
CA LEU A 340 24.73 23.27 0.13
C LEU A 340 25.06 21.80 -0.18
N VAL A 341 24.36 20.87 0.45
CA VAL A 341 24.54 19.42 0.32
C VAL A 341 23.20 18.70 0.30
N GLY A 342 23.18 17.47 -0.22
CA GLY A 342 22.00 16.60 -0.17
C GLY A 342 21.53 16.32 1.26
N ASN A 343 20.21 16.30 1.44
CA ASN A 343 19.54 15.93 2.68
C ASN A 343 18.59 14.74 2.41
N PRO A 344 19.13 13.51 2.30
CA PRO A 344 18.34 12.33 1.97
C PRO A 344 17.25 12.04 3.00
N PHE A 345 16.17 11.42 2.53
CA PHE A 345 15.08 11.00 3.38
C PHE A 345 15.55 9.93 4.37
N VAL A 346 15.14 10.03 5.63
CA VAL A 346 15.74 9.24 6.71
C VAL A 346 15.46 7.74 6.58
N TYR A 347 14.32 7.38 5.95
CA TYR A 347 13.93 6.00 5.69
C TYR A 347 14.87 5.32 4.70
N ASP A 348 15.28 6.01 3.63
CA ASP A 348 16.27 5.52 2.66
C ASP A 348 17.62 5.21 3.34
N ILE A 349 18.05 6.11 4.24
CA ILE A 349 19.29 5.96 5.01
C ILE A 349 19.19 4.80 6.01
N TRP A 350 18.02 4.58 6.62
CA TRP A 350 17.78 3.42 7.47
C TRP A 350 17.75 2.12 6.67
N TRP A 351 17.10 2.11 5.50
CA TRP A 351 17.07 0.96 4.60
C TRP A 351 18.47 0.49 4.23
N ILE A 352 19.30 1.40 3.71
CA ILE A 352 20.68 1.10 3.36
C ILE A 352 21.45 0.55 4.57
N ARG A 353 21.43 1.26 5.70
CA ARG A 353 22.21 0.91 6.90
C ARG A 353 21.81 -0.39 7.57
N TYR A 354 20.52 -0.57 7.85
CA TYR A 354 20.01 -1.61 8.73
C TYR A 354 19.53 -2.86 7.99
N PHE A 355 19.41 -2.83 6.66
CA PHE A 355 18.90 -3.94 5.85
C PHE A 355 19.82 -4.36 4.71
N LEU A 356 20.53 -3.43 4.06
CA LEU A 356 21.39 -3.74 2.91
C LEU A 356 22.86 -3.92 3.28
N THR A 357 23.45 -2.97 4.01
CA THR A 357 24.87 -2.98 4.38
C THR A 357 25.15 -3.62 5.73
N ASP A 358 24.11 -3.82 6.55
CA ASP A 358 24.19 -4.30 7.94
C ASP A 358 25.21 -3.50 8.79
N ASP A 359 25.29 -2.19 8.54
CA ASP A 359 26.23 -1.24 9.17
C ASP A 359 25.48 0.05 9.56
N PRO A 360 25.22 0.29 10.86
CA PRO A 360 24.52 1.49 11.34
C PRO A 360 25.30 2.80 11.11
N THR A 361 26.59 2.71 10.78
CA THR A 361 27.48 3.85 10.52
C THR A 361 27.71 4.13 9.04
N PHE A 362 27.17 3.31 8.13
CA PHE A 362 27.40 3.43 6.69
C PHE A 362 27.16 4.85 6.17
N ASP A 363 28.09 5.37 5.37
CA ASP A 363 28.04 6.70 4.81
C ASP A 363 27.56 6.63 3.37
N TRP A 364 26.27 6.98 3.14
CA TRP A 364 25.64 7.00 1.82
C TRP A 364 26.40 7.84 0.79
N ARG A 365 27.22 8.81 1.24
CA ARG A 365 28.05 9.64 0.35
C ARG A 365 29.21 8.89 -0.30
N THR A 366 29.45 7.64 0.11
CA THR A 366 30.39 6.73 -0.54
C THR A 366 29.78 6.05 -1.78
N LEU A 367 28.46 6.19 -2.00
CA LEU A 367 27.78 5.60 -3.12
C LEU A 367 28.03 6.37 -4.43
N ASP A 368 28.30 5.57 -5.46
CA ASP A 368 28.29 5.94 -6.86
C ASP A 368 27.21 5.14 -7.61
N HIS A 369 27.08 5.35 -8.92
CA HIS A 369 26.08 4.67 -9.73
C HIS A 369 26.23 3.14 -9.70
N SER A 370 27.46 2.61 -9.73
CA SER A 370 27.72 1.17 -9.75
C SER A 370 27.43 0.51 -8.40
N SER A 371 27.76 1.16 -7.29
CA SER A 371 27.49 0.66 -5.94
C SER A 371 26.02 0.82 -5.55
N PHE A 372 25.35 1.87 -6.05
CA PHE A 372 23.89 1.99 -5.98
C PHE A 372 23.19 0.85 -6.72
N GLU A 373 23.59 0.52 -7.96
CA GLU A 373 23.04 -0.61 -8.72
C GLU A 373 23.24 -1.94 -7.96
N ALA A 374 24.43 -2.17 -7.41
CA ALA A 374 24.70 -3.37 -6.60
C ALA A 374 23.84 -3.46 -5.32
N LEU A 375 23.55 -2.33 -4.65
CA LEU A 375 22.64 -2.30 -3.51
C LEU A 375 21.17 -2.52 -3.94
N PHE A 376 20.77 -2.05 -5.12
CA PHE A 376 19.45 -2.29 -5.68
C PHE A 376 19.23 -3.77 -5.98
N ASP A 377 20.16 -4.40 -6.70
CA ASP A 377 20.07 -5.84 -7.01
C ASP A 377 20.08 -6.69 -5.72
N LEU A 378 20.90 -6.33 -4.73
CA LEU A 378 20.92 -6.97 -3.40
C LEU A 378 19.59 -6.79 -2.64
N ALA A 379 18.96 -5.62 -2.73
CA ALA A 379 17.68 -5.37 -2.08
C ALA A 379 16.58 -6.30 -2.61
N VAL A 380 16.50 -6.44 -3.94
CA VAL A 380 15.55 -7.33 -4.60
C VAL A 380 15.84 -8.80 -4.26
N GLU A 381 17.11 -9.25 -4.34
CA GLU A 381 17.52 -10.61 -3.99
C GLU A 381 17.17 -10.96 -2.53
N ARG A 382 17.40 -10.03 -1.59
CA ARG A 382 17.26 -10.29 -0.15
C ARG A 382 15.82 -10.15 0.37
N TYR A 383 15.01 -9.28 -0.22
CA TYR A 383 13.71 -8.87 0.34
C TYR A 383 12.52 -8.91 -0.63
N GLY A 384 12.71 -9.33 -1.88
CA GLY A 384 11.63 -9.44 -2.87
C GLY A 384 10.47 -10.27 -2.33
N ASP A 385 10.76 -11.50 -1.89
CA ASP A 385 9.75 -12.41 -1.34
C ASP A 385 9.21 -11.92 0.03
N MET A 386 10.09 -11.53 0.96
CA MET A 386 9.76 -11.16 2.35
C MET A 386 8.93 -9.88 2.45
N MET A 387 9.34 -8.80 1.77
CA MET A 387 8.76 -7.46 1.96
C MET A 387 8.05 -6.92 0.72
N GLY A 388 8.37 -7.44 -0.48
CA GLY A 388 7.99 -6.85 -1.76
C GLY A 388 6.49 -6.65 -1.94
N ALA A 389 5.67 -7.59 -1.44
CA ALA A 389 4.21 -7.61 -1.64
C ALA A 389 3.82 -7.46 -3.12
N SER A 390 4.58 -8.07 -4.03
CA SER A 390 4.56 -7.79 -5.47
C SER A 390 4.04 -8.95 -6.34
N ASP A 391 3.50 -10.01 -5.73
CA ASP A 391 2.97 -11.20 -6.42
C ASP A 391 1.64 -10.88 -7.15
N PRO A 392 1.58 -11.04 -8.49
CA PRO A 392 0.36 -10.75 -9.24
C PRO A 392 -0.73 -11.83 -9.15
N ASP A 393 -0.42 -13.04 -8.66
CA ASP A 393 -1.41 -14.12 -8.53
C ASP A 393 -2.27 -13.97 -7.27
N LEU A 394 -3.34 -13.18 -7.39
CA LEU A 394 -4.39 -13.06 -6.38
C LEU A 394 -5.53 -14.08 -6.55
N SER A 395 -5.28 -15.25 -7.17
CA SER A 395 -6.31 -16.27 -7.41
C SER A 395 -6.93 -16.80 -6.12
N ALA A 396 -6.12 -17.04 -5.08
CA ALA A 396 -6.59 -17.54 -3.80
C ALA A 396 -7.51 -16.51 -3.08
N PHE A 397 -7.12 -15.24 -3.02
CA PHE A 397 -7.94 -14.17 -2.43
C PHE A 397 -9.24 -13.88 -3.21
N ARG A 398 -9.21 -14.09 -4.53
CA ARG A 398 -10.45 -14.10 -5.34
C ARG A 398 -11.36 -15.28 -4.97
N GLU A 399 -10.79 -16.43 -4.64
CA GLU A 399 -11.50 -17.69 -4.39
C GLU A 399 -12.03 -17.81 -2.95
N SER A 400 -11.36 -17.22 -1.95
CA SER A 400 -11.93 -16.98 -0.62
C SER A 400 -13.16 -16.07 -0.69
N GLY A 401 -13.18 -15.18 -1.69
CA GLY A 401 -14.26 -14.24 -1.95
C GLY A 401 -13.91 -12.80 -1.63
N GLY A 402 -12.65 -12.51 -1.27
CA GLY A 402 -12.15 -11.20 -0.89
C GLY A 402 -12.36 -10.10 -1.94
N LYS A 403 -12.30 -8.84 -1.50
CA LYS A 403 -12.40 -7.63 -2.32
C LYS A 403 -11.24 -6.69 -2.03
N LEU A 404 -10.50 -6.31 -3.06
CA LEU A 404 -9.35 -5.42 -2.99
C LEU A 404 -9.69 -4.07 -3.63
N LEU A 405 -9.69 -3.01 -2.81
CA LEU A 405 -9.80 -1.63 -3.28
C LEU A 405 -8.45 -0.94 -3.10
N MET A 406 -7.78 -0.67 -4.22
CA MET A 406 -6.53 0.08 -4.25
C MET A 406 -6.80 1.52 -4.65
N TRP A 407 -6.11 2.48 -4.05
CA TRP A 407 -6.07 3.84 -4.56
C TRP A 407 -4.70 4.49 -4.41
N HIS A 408 -4.35 5.45 -5.26
CA HIS A 408 -3.06 6.14 -5.21
C HIS A 408 -3.19 7.60 -5.66
N GLY A 409 -2.48 8.51 -4.99
CA GLY A 409 -2.31 9.89 -5.44
C GLY A 409 -1.41 10.00 -6.67
N LEU A 410 -1.83 10.72 -7.70
CA LEU A 410 -1.02 10.93 -8.92
C LEU A 410 0.13 11.94 -8.73
N ALA A 411 0.12 12.70 -7.63
CA ALA A 411 1.17 13.63 -7.23
C ALA A 411 1.94 13.13 -5.98
N ASP A 412 1.97 11.81 -5.76
CA ASP A 412 2.81 11.20 -4.72
C ASP A 412 4.29 11.37 -5.06
N PHE A 413 5.04 11.97 -4.12
CA PHE A 413 6.48 12.23 -4.25
C PHE A 413 7.35 11.08 -3.76
N GLY A 414 6.81 10.28 -2.83
CA GLY A 414 7.55 9.27 -2.10
C GLY A 414 7.38 7.91 -2.75
N VAL A 415 6.12 7.48 -2.91
CA VAL A 415 5.78 6.22 -3.55
C VAL A 415 5.38 6.52 -4.99
N THR A 416 6.25 6.19 -5.93
CA THR A 416 5.99 6.48 -7.34
C THR A 416 4.80 5.67 -7.86
N VAL A 417 3.67 6.33 -8.08
CA VAL A 417 2.39 5.72 -8.50
C VAL A 417 2.48 4.74 -9.68
N ARG A 418 3.46 4.91 -10.59
CA ARG A 418 3.75 3.96 -11.68
C ARG A 418 3.99 2.52 -11.17
N GLY A 419 4.63 2.34 -10.01
CA GLY A 419 4.83 1.00 -9.42
C GLY A 419 3.54 0.31 -8.96
N THR A 420 2.51 1.10 -8.62
CA THR A 420 1.16 0.57 -8.33
C THR A 420 0.38 0.26 -9.60
N VAL A 421 0.56 1.05 -10.66
CA VAL A 421 -0.03 0.75 -11.97
C VAL A 421 0.57 -0.53 -12.55
N ASP A 422 1.90 -0.65 -12.52
CA ASP A 422 2.68 -1.82 -12.95
C ASP A 422 2.15 -3.10 -12.29
N TYR A 423 2.09 -3.10 -10.96
CA TYR A 423 1.55 -4.23 -10.22
C TYR A 423 0.11 -4.57 -10.64
N TYR A 424 -0.78 -3.58 -10.72
CA TYR A 424 -2.17 -3.84 -11.09
C TYR A 424 -2.30 -4.35 -12.53
N GLU A 425 -1.45 -3.90 -13.46
CA GLU A 425 -1.38 -4.42 -14.82
C GLU A 425 -0.85 -5.86 -14.87
N ARG A 426 0.15 -6.21 -14.06
CA ARG A 426 0.60 -7.61 -13.91
C ARG A 426 -0.53 -8.52 -13.37
N VAL A 427 -1.34 -8.05 -12.42
CA VAL A 427 -2.55 -8.78 -11.94
C VAL A 427 -3.64 -8.87 -13.03
N LEU A 428 -3.78 -7.86 -13.89
CA LEU A 428 -4.70 -7.89 -15.05
C LEU A 428 -4.24 -8.91 -16.10
N ASP A 429 -2.93 -9.02 -16.35
CA ASP A 429 -2.36 -9.95 -17.32
C ASP A 429 -2.40 -11.41 -16.82
N GLU A 430 -2.09 -11.66 -15.54
CA GLU A 430 -2.09 -13.00 -14.94
C GLU A 430 -3.53 -13.57 -14.84
N LEU A 431 -4.47 -12.81 -14.27
CA LEU A 431 -5.82 -13.31 -13.97
C LEU A 431 -6.86 -12.97 -15.06
N GLY A 432 -6.52 -12.09 -16.00
CA GLY A 432 -7.40 -11.59 -17.05
C GLY A 432 -8.28 -10.43 -16.58
N PRO A 433 -8.38 -9.30 -17.33
CA PRO A 433 -9.03 -8.07 -16.85
C PRO A 433 -10.48 -8.25 -16.38
N GLY A 434 -11.22 -9.11 -17.07
CA GLY A 434 -12.62 -9.41 -16.75
C GLY A 434 -12.81 -10.16 -15.43
N HIS A 435 -11.82 -10.92 -14.96
CA HIS A 435 -11.84 -11.56 -13.64
C HIS A 435 -11.33 -10.61 -12.57
N THR A 436 -10.18 -9.96 -12.78
CA THR A 436 -9.59 -8.99 -11.85
C THR A 436 -10.59 -7.94 -11.42
N GLN A 437 -11.28 -7.27 -12.35
CA GLN A 437 -12.23 -6.19 -12.05
C GLN A 437 -13.51 -6.63 -11.29
N GLN A 438 -13.72 -7.93 -11.07
CA GLN A 438 -14.80 -8.46 -10.21
C GLN A 438 -14.43 -8.48 -8.72
N PHE A 439 -13.14 -8.44 -8.38
CA PHE A 439 -12.67 -8.51 -7.00
C PHE A 439 -11.59 -7.46 -6.64
N ALA A 440 -10.75 -7.03 -7.57
CA ALA A 440 -9.71 -6.02 -7.37
C ALA A 440 -9.97 -4.78 -8.27
N ARG A 441 -9.85 -3.56 -7.71
CA ARG A 441 -10.00 -2.29 -8.45
C ARG A 441 -9.01 -1.24 -7.98
N LEU A 442 -8.35 -0.58 -8.94
CA LEU A 442 -7.46 0.56 -8.73
C LEU A 442 -8.14 1.90 -9.06
N PHE A 443 -7.93 2.91 -8.22
CA PHE A 443 -8.43 4.28 -8.35
C PHE A 443 -7.29 5.29 -8.23
N LEU A 444 -7.09 6.14 -9.25
CA LEU A 444 -5.93 7.05 -9.31
C LEU A 444 -6.39 8.50 -9.20
N ALA A 445 -5.93 9.21 -8.16
CA ALA A 445 -6.45 10.50 -7.74
C ALA A 445 -5.57 11.67 -8.23
N PRO A 446 -5.99 12.47 -9.23
CA PRO A 446 -5.23 13.60 -9.74
C PRO A 446 -4.87 14.62 -8.66
N GLY A 447 -3.62 15.06 -8.63
CA GLY A 447 -3.13 16.12 -7.75
C GLY A 447 -3.07 15.79 -6.26
N VAL A 448 -3.43 14.56 -5.86
CA VAL A 448 -3.32 14.07 -4.47
C VAL A 448 -1.91 13.55 -4.23
N GLY A 449 -1.35 13.88 -3.06
CA GLY A 449 -0.02 13.43 -2.62
C GLY A 449 -0.03 12.09 -1.90
N HIS A 450 1.03 11.81 -1.15
CA HIS A 450 1.19 10.57 -0.39
C HIS A 450 0.11 10.42 0.69
N CYS A 451 -0.75 9.41 0.54
CA CYS A 451 -1.91 9.14 1.41
C CYS A 451 -2.92 10.28 1.59
N GLY A 452 -2.79 11.39 0.84
CA GLY A 452 -3.65 12.56 0.97
C GLY A 452 -2.91 13.86 0.66
N GLY A 453 -3.50 14.98 1.06
CA GLY A 453 -2.99 16.31 0.76
C GLY A 453 -2.92 16.60 -0.75
N GLY A 454 -2.01 17.50 -1.14
CA GLY A 454 -1.89 18.00 -2.50
C GLY A 454 -2.97 19.02 -2.87
N ALA A 455 -3.00 19.43 -4.15
CA ALA A 455 -4.01 20.32 -4.70
C ALA A 455 -5.30 19.58 -5.14
N GLY A 456 -5.18 18.26 -5.31
CA GLY A 456 -6.20 17.37 -5.86
C GLY A 456 -7.41 17.10 -4.97
N ALA A 457 -8.38 16.43 -5.57
CA ALA A 457 -9.56 15.94 -4.88
C ALA A 457 -9.25 14.58 -4.24
N GLN A 458 -9.30 14.50 -2.91
CA GLN A 458 -9.00 13.30 -2.13
C GLN A 458 -10.26 12.43 -1.99
N PRO A 459 -10.15 11.08 -2.03
CA PRO A 459 -11.27 10.18 -1.77
C PRO A 459 -11.97 10.51 -0.44
N VAL A 460 -13.31 10.62 -0.45
CA VAL A 460 -14.09 11.00 0.75
C VAL A 460 -14.32 9.82 1.68
N ASP A 461 -14.78 8.68 1.13
CA ASP A 461 -15.02 7.45 1.89
C ASP A 461 -14.72 6.19 1.04
N PRO A 462 -13.43 5.90 0.79
CA PRO A 462 -13.04 4.69 0.06
C PRO A 462 -13.29 3.41 0.87
N PHE A 463 -13.39 3.49 2.20
CA PHE A 463 -13.63 2.34 3.06
C PHE A 463 -15.11 1.93 3.07
N GLY A 464 -16.04 2.89 3.19
CA GLY A 464 -17.47 2.61 3.00
C GLY A 464 -17.79 2.07 1.60
N ALA A 465 -17.09 2.53 0.56
CA ALA A 465 -17.20 1.98 -0.79
C ALA A 465 -16.73 0.51 -0.89
N LEU A 466 -15.75 0.10 -0.08
CA LEU A 466 -15.31 -1.30 0.02
C LEU A 466 -16.34 -2.15 0.80
N VAL A 467 -16.87 -1.65 1.91
CA VAL A 467 -17.93 -2.33 2.71
C VAL A 467 -19.19 -2.58 1.85
N GLU A 468 -19.65 -1.58 1.09
CA GLU A 468 -20.77 -1.73 0.14
C GLU A 468 -20.47 -2.72 -1.01
N TRP A 469 -19.19 -2.96 -1.33
CA TRP A 469 -18.80 -3.97 -2.31
C TRP A 469 -18.83 -5.38 -1.71
N VAL A 470 -18.25 -5.58 -0.53
CA VAL A 470 -18.22 -6.87 0.19
C VAL A 470 -19.64 -7.33 0.53
N GLU A 471 -20.41 -6.50 1.23
CA GLU A 471 -21.71 -6.89 1.80
C GLU A 471 -22.86 -6.67 0.81
N GLY A 472 -22.80 -5.57 0.05
CA GLY A 472 -23.85 -5.17 -0.89
C GLY A 472 -23.66 -5.71 -2.31
N GLY A 473 -22.50 -6.30 -2.62
CA GLY A 473 -22.13 -6.72 -3.98
C GLY A 473 -21.92 -5.55 -4.97
N ARG A 474 -21.81 -4.31 -4.48
CA ARG A 474 -21.81 -3.09 -5.31
C ARG A 474 -20.40 -2.61 -5.63
N ALA A 475 -19.75 -3.30 -6.57
CA ALA A 475 -18.40 -2.95 -7.01
C ALA A 475 -18.30 -1.47 -7.50
N PRO A 476 -17.52 -0.60 -6.82
CA PRO A 476 -17.50 0.84 -7.10
C PRO A 476 -16.94 1.12 -8.49
N ARG A 477 -17.66 1.93 -9.29
CA ARG A 477 -17.19 2.40 -10.62
C ARG A 477 -16.39 3.69 -10.52
N THR A 478 -16.68 4.45 -9.48
CA THR A 478 -16.05 5.70 -9.09
C THR A 478 -15.93 5.74 -7.57
N LEU A 479 -14.97 6.50 -7.06
CA LEU A 479 -14.98 7.03 -5.70
C LEU A 479 -15.37 8.50 -5.76
N ASP A 480 -16.15 8.97 -4.79
CA ASP A 480 -16.38 10.39 -4.61
C ASP A 480 -15.15 11.03 -3.96
N ALA A 481 -14.70 12.16 -4.51
CA ALA A 481 -13.54 12.88 -4.03
C ALA A 481 -13.76 14.40 -3.95
N ALA A 482 -13.09 15.06 -3.01
CA ALA A 482 -13.20 16.50 -2.77
C ALA A 482 -11.84 17.15 -2.45
N THR A 483 -11.63 18.39 -2.92
CA THR A 483 -10.50 19.24 -2.51
C THR A 483 -10.79 19.88 -1.15
N ALA A 484 -9.76 20.39 -0.48
CA ALA A 484 -9.93 21.18 0.75
C ALA A 484 -10.77 22.46 0.56
N ALA A 485 -10.89 22.95 -0.69
CA ALA A 485 -11.74 24.08 -1.06
C ALA A 485 -13.19 23.69 -1.42
N GLY A 486 -13.53 22.39 -1.38
CA GLY A 486 -14.88 21.87 -1.64
C GLY A 486 -15.22 21.61 -3.10
N ALA A 487 -14.26 21.72 -4.03
CA ALA A 487 -14.45 21.28 -5.41
C ALA A 487 -14.48 19.74 -5.46
N THR A 488 -15.37 19.15 -6.25
CA THR A 488 -15.56 17.69 -6.29
C THR A 488 -15.09 17.07 -7.61
N ARG A 489 -14.63 15.82 -7.54
CA ARG A 489 -14.23 15.00 -8.70
C ARG A 489 -14.69 13.57 -8.44
N PRO A 490 -15.24 12.85 -9.42
CA PRO A 490 -15.24 11.40 -9.35
C PRO A 490 -13.83 10.89 -9.65
N ILE A 491 -13.29 10.00 -8.84
CA ILE A 491 -12.09 9.22 -9.21
C ILE A 491 -12.59 7.96 -9.90
N CYS A 492 -12.24 7.77 -11.16
CA CYS A 492 -12.70 6.65 -11.97
C CYS A 492 -11.87 5.38 -11.73
N ALA A 493 -12.49 4.21 -11.89
CA ALA A 493 -11.77 2.94 -11.85
C ALA A 493 -10.83 2.80 -13.05
N TYR A 494 -9.59 2.36 -12.81
CA TYR A 494 -8.58 2.12 -13.83
C TYR A 494 -9.06 1.10 -14.89
N PRO A 495 -8.81 1.32 -16.20
CA PRO A 495 -7.97 2.35 -16.84
C PRO A 495 -8.75 3.60 -17.32
N THR A 496 -9.82 4.01 -16.62
CA THR A 496 -10.58 5.21 -16.99
C THR A 496 -10.23 6.42 -16.13
N VAL A 497 -10.29 7.62 -16.73
CA VAL A 497 -10.08 8.93 -16.09
C VAL A 497 -11.34 9.76 -16.09
N ALA A 498 -11.49 10.62 -15.08
CA ALA A 498 -12.52 11.64 -15.09
C ALA A 498 -12.11 12.80 -16.00
N ARG A 499 -12.85 12.98 -17.11
CA ARG A 499 -12.68 14.12 -18.01
C ARG A 499 -13.87 15.07 -17.92
N TRP A 500 -13.60 16.37 -17.90
CA TRP A 500 -14.64 17.38 -17.89
C TRP A 500 -15.44 17.35 -19.21
N THR A 501 -16.76 17.51 -19.13
CA THR A 501 -17.64 17.40 -20.32
C THR A 501 -17.64 18.63 -21.24
N GLY A 502 -16.84 19.65 -20.93
CA GLY A 502 -16.84 20.93 -21.64
C GLY A 502 -18.06 21.81 -21.32
N ARG A 503 -18.83 21.47 -20.26
CA ARG A 503 -20.09 22.12 -19.87
C ARG A 503 -20.28 22.06 -18.36
N GLY A 504 -20.91 23.09 -17.79
CA GLY A 504 -21.11 23.22 -16.35
C GLY A 504 -19.88 23.82 -15.64
N ASP A 505 -19.90 23.83 -14.31
CA ASP A 505 -18.81 24.34 -13.49
C ASP A 505 -17.70 23.26 -13.35
N PRO A 506 -16.44 23.54 -13.74
CA PRO A 506 -15.32 22.66 -13.47
C PRO A 506 -15.14 22.30 -11.99
N ALA A 507 -15.66 23.06 -11.03
CA ALA A 507 -15.60 22.71 -9.60
C ALA A 507 -16.62 21.62 -9.19
N ASP A 508 -17.61 21.30 -10.03
CA ASP A 508 -18.64 20.28 -9.77
C ASP A 508 -18.33 18.96 -10.48
N GLY A 509 -18.04 17.91 -9.71
CA GLY A 509 -17.77 16.56 -10.18
C GLY A 509 -18.90 15.93 -11.00
N SER A 510 -20.14 16.41 -10.88
CA SER A 510 -21.27 15.96 -11.72
C SER A 510 -21.09 16.32 -13.22
N THR A 511 -20.19 17.27 -13.51
CA THR A 511 -19.86 17.71 -14.87
C THR A 511 -18.78 16.86 -15.56
N TYR A 512 -18.32 15.80 -14.90
CA TYR A 512 -17.27 14.89 -15.38
C TYR A 512 -17.84 13.56 -15.87
N ARG A 513 -17.08 12.85 -16.70
CA ARG A 513 -17.36 11.47 -17.11
C ARG A 513 -16.09 10.64 -17.12
N CYS A 514 -16.21 9.39 -16.68
CA CYS A 514 -15.16 8.40 -16.89
C CYS A 514 -15.03 8.10 -18.39
N VAL A 515 -13.83 8.30 -18.93
CA VAL A 515 -13.43 7.98 -20.31
C VAL A 515 -12.16 7.13 -20.27
N PRO A 516 -11.87 6.30 -21.29
CA PRO A 516 -10.59 5.61 -21.38
C PRO A 516 -9.43 6.61 -21.27
N ALA A 517 -8.42 6.28 -20.46
CA ALA A 517 -7.21 7.07 -20.37
C ALA A 517 -6.49 7.13 -21.73
N THR A 518 -5.78 8.23 -21.99
CA THR A 518 -5.06 8.38 -23.27
C THR A 518 -3.71 7.65 -23.27
N ARG A 519 -3.04 7.61 -22.11
CA ARG A 519 -1.71 6.97 -21.92
C ARG A 519 -1.46 6.45 -20.49
N MET A 520 -2.50 6.18 -19.69
CA MET A 520 -2.26 5.63 -18.36
C MET A 520 -1.90 4.14 -18.35
N GLU A 521 -2.18 3.42 -19.44
CA GLU A 521 -1.60 2.10 -19.72
C GLU A 521 -0.08 2.20 -19.73
N LEU A 522 0.64 1.42 -18.91
CA LEU A 522 2.09 1.34 -19.02
C LEU A 522 2.43 0.54 -20.27
N ARG A 523 2.49 1.24 -21.40
CA ARG A 523 3.33 0.83 -22.51
C ARG A 523 4.80 0.97 -22.10
N GLN A 524 5.26 0.01 -21.29
CA GLN A 524 6.66 -0.39 -21.29
C GLN A 524 7.08 -0.64 -22.76
N PRO A 525 8.22 -0.10 -23.21
CA PRO A 525 8.66 -0.15 -24.62
C PRO A 525 9.12 -1.53 -25.10
#